data_AF-A0A3M1ZJ61-F1
#
_entry.id   AF-A0A3M1ZJ61-F1
#
_cell.length_a   1.000
_cell.length_b   1.000
_cell.length_c   1.000
_cell.angle_alpha   90.00
_cell.angle_beta   90.00
_cell.angle_gamma   90.00
#
_symmetry.space_group_name_H-M   'P 1'
#
loop_
_entity.id
_entity.type
_entity.pdbx_description
1 polymer ?
#
loop_
_entity_poly.entity_id
_entity_poly.type
_entity_poly.pdbx_seq_one_letter_code
_entity_poly.pdbx_strand_id
1 'polypeptide(L)'
;LDFQVHESKDSSGTGEQLLTGKSITQLTQAGTDSNKQVLVEVRADELSAGYTHLRGRLIIGTAASDAAVIALGGDARYGPASDYDLASVDEIVA
;
A
#
# COMPACT_ATOMS: atom_id res chain seq x y z
N LEU A 1 10.95 -12.08 -9.55
CA LEU A 1 9.81 -11.15 -9.39
C LEU A 1 10.21 -10.10 -8.36
N ASP A 2 10.01 -8.83 -8.65
CA ASP A 2 10.32 -7.75 -7.71
C ASP A 2 9.13 -6.78 -7.59
N PHE A 3 9.06 -6.05 -6.50
CA PHE A 3 7.98 -5.13 -6.20
C PHE A 3 8.42 -3.95 -5.33
N GLN A 4 7.91 -2.78 -5.68
CA GLN A 4 8.19 -1.53 -4.98
C GLN A 4 6.89 -0.76 -4.77
N VAL A 5 6.71 -0.17 -3.60
CA VAL A 5 5.65 0.81 -3.37
C VAL A 5 6.19 2.20 -3.62
N HIS A 6 5.49 2.94 -4.47
CA HIS A 6 5.73 4.36 -4.71
C HIS A 6 4.61 5.18 -4.07
N GLU A 7 4.94 6.41 -3.69
CA GLU A 7 3.99 7.42 -3.25
C GLU A 7 3.80 8.48 -4.34
N SER A 8 2.58 8.99 -4.47
CA SER A 8 2.21 10.07 -5.41
C SER A 8 1.40 11.17 -4.71
N LYS A 9 1.50 12.39 -5.25
CA LYS A 9 0.72 13.55 -4.78
C LYS A 9 -0.68 13.61 -5.38
N ASP A 10 -0.91 12.87 -6.46
CA ASP A 10 -2.18 12.83 -7.17
C ASP A 10 -2.55 11.42 -7.64
N SER A 11 -3.80 11.27 -8.05
CA SER A 11 -4.38 10.04 -8.57
C SER A 11 -3.93 9.72 -10.01
N SER A 12 -3.29 10.66 -10.71
CA SER A 12 -2.70 10.44 -12.03
C SER A 12 -1.31 9.82 -11.96
N GLY A 13 -0.72 9.73 -10.75
CA GLY A 13 0.59 9.15 -10.52
C GLY A 13 1.74 10.07 -10.93
N THR A 14 1.52 11.38 -11.04
CA THR A 14 2.59 12.31 -11.44
C THR A 14 3.51 12.62 -10.27
N GLY A 15 4.81 12.80 -10.56
CA GLY A 15 5.80 13.07 -9.52
C GLY A 15 5.94 11.93 -8.49
N GLU A 16 5.66 10.69 -8.89
CA GLU A 16 5.82 9.53 -8.01
C GLU A 16 7.27 9.40 -7.55
N GLN A 17 7.46 8.93 -6.32
CA GLN A 17 8.77 8.55 -5.81
C GLN A 17 8.67 7.24 -5.04
N LEU A 18 9.80 6.54 -4.93
CA LEU A 18 9.87 5.32 -4.14
C LEU A 18 9.60 5.65 -2.67
N LEU A 19 8.68 4.91 -2.06
CA LEU A 19 8.48 4.96 -0.61
C LEU A 19 9.63 4.21 0.07
N THR A 20 10.48 4.94 0.78
CA THR A 20 11.72 4.40 1.33
C THR A 20 11.44 3.21 2.25
N GLY A 21 12.17 2.10 2.07
CA GLY A 21 12.00 0.89 2.87
C GLY A 21 10.80 0.01 2.49
N LYS A 22 10.03 0.37 1.44
CA LYS A 22 8.88 -0.40 0.94
C LYS A 22 9.16 -1.09 -0.39
N SER A 23 10.40 -1.52 -0.58
CA SER A 23 10.79 -2.46 -1.63
C SER A 23 10.93 -3.85 -1.04
N ILE A 24 10.47 -4.86 -1.76
CA ILE A 24 10.66 -6.24 -1.32
C ILE A 24 12.10 -6.68 -1.62
N THR A 25 12.55 -7.74 -0.94
CA THR A 25 13.68 -8.50 -1.49
C THR A 25 13.18 -9.28 -2.70
N GLN A 26 13.94 -9.25 -3.80
CA GLN A 26 13.54 -9.92 -5.03
C GLN A 26 13.27 -11.41 -4.79
N LEU A 27 12.08 -11.85 -5.19
CA LEU A 27 11.71 -13.26 -5.17
C LEU A 27 12.31 -13.97 -6.38
N THR A 28 12.97 -15.10 -6.15
CA THR A 28 13.59 -15.90 -7.21
C THR A 28 13.26 -17.37 -7.05
N GLN A 29 13.18 -18.09 -8.17
CA GLN A 29 13.00 -19.54 -8.13
C GLN A 29 14.18 -20.25 -7.45
N ALA A 30 15.41 -19.77 -7.69
CA ALA A 30 16.62 -20.28 -7.04
C ALA A 30 16.60 -20.05 -5.51
N GLY A 31 16.01 -18.94 -5.06
CA GLY A 31 15.75 -18.62 -3.67
C GLY A 31 14.57 -19.39 -3.05
N THR A 32 13.93 -20.29 -3.80
CA THR A 32 12.77 -21.08 -3.37
C THR A 32 11.49 -20.27 -3.10
N ASP A 33 11.36 -19.12 -3.77
CA ASP A 33 10.25 -18.17 -3.56
C ASP A 33 9.02 -18.41 -4.46
N SER A 34 9.00 -19.49 -5.24
CA SER A 34 7.83 -19.83 -6.07
C SER A 34 6.58 -20.08 -5.22
N ASN A 35 5.44 -19.58 -5.70
CA ASN A 35 4.13 -19.73 -5.08
C ASN A 35 4.07 -19.19 -3.64
N LYS A 36 4.81 -18.12 -3.37
CA LYS A 36 4.80 -17.39 -2.09
C LYS A 36 4.04 -16.08 -2.22
N GLN A 37 3.67 -15.52 -1.08
CA GLN A 37 3.07 -14.19 -0.97
C GLN A 37 4.04 -13.26 -0.24
N VAL A 38 3.99 -11.98 -0.59
CA VAL A 38 4.67 -10.92 0.15
C VAL A 38 3.62 -9.91 0.54
N LEU A 39 3.63 -9.51 1.82
CA LEU A 39 2.77 -8.48 2.36
C LEU A 39 3.63 -7.25 2.63
N VAL A 40 3.23 -6.12 2.05
CA VAL A 40 3.87 -4.82 2.30
C VAL A 40 2.83 -3.95 2.99
N GLU A 41 2.99 -3.79 4.31
CA GLU A 41 2.17 -2.85 5.08
C GLU A 41 2.63 -1.42 4.78
N VAL A 42 1.67 -0.52 4.55
CA VAL A 42 1.93 0.91 4.40
C VAL A 42 0.94 1.66 5.29
N ARG A 43 1.47 2.59 6.10
CA ARG A 43 0.67 3.48 6.95
C ARG A 43 0.73 4.90 6.40
N ALA A 44 -0.33 5.66 6.66
CA ALA A 44 -0.42 7.04 6.20
C ALA A 44 0.71 7.94 6.73
N ASP A 45 1.21 7.68 7.93
CA ASP A 45 2.31 8.41 8.58
C ASP A 45 3.70 8.06 8.02
N GLU A 46 3.80 7.03 7.18
CA GLU A 46 5.03 6.69 6.47
C GLU A 46 5.20 7.51 5.19
N LEU A 47 4.12 8.11 4.66
CA LEU A 47 4.18 8.92 3.45
C LEU A 47 4.91 10.23 3.74
N SER A 48 5.68 10.68 2.74
CA SER A 48 6.32 11.98 2.76
C SER A 48 5.29 13.10 2.79
N ALA A 49 5.67 14.25 3.33
CA ALA A 49 4.78 15.40 3.44
C ALA A 49 4.18 15.80 2.06
N GLY A 50 2.84 15.85 2.00
CA GLY A 50 2.08 16.21 0.79
C GLY A 50 1.82 15.06 -0.18
N TYR A 51 2.28 13.85 0.12
CA TYR A 51 1.91 12.64 -0.61
C TYR A 51 0.69 11.98 0.02
N THR A 52 -0.18 11.43 -0.82
CA THR A 52 -1.51 10.93 -0.39
C THR A 52 -1.91 9.64 -1.09
N HIS A 53 -1.26 9.30 -2.20
CA HIS A 53 -1.61 8.15 -3.03
C HIS A 53 -0.47 7.15 -3.03
N LEU A 54 -0.81 5.87 -3.19
CA LEU A 54 0.14 4.78 -3.35
C LEU A 54 0.05 4.21 -4.76
N ARG A 55 1.18 3.72 -5.26
CA ARG A 55 1.31 3.04 -6.53
C ARG A 55 2.20 1.82 -6.38
N GLY A 56 1.66 0.65 -6.70
CA GLY A 56 2.45 -0.58 -6.78
C GLY A 56 3.19 -0.67 -8.10
N ARG A 57 4.49 -0.93 -8.06
CA ARG A 57 5.32 -1.20 -9.23
C ARG A 57 5.81 -2.64 -9.18
N LEU A 58 5.15 -3.51 -9.95
CA LEU A 58 5.55 -4.91 -10.12
C LEU A 58 6.52 -5.03 -11.28
N ILE A 59 7.62 -5.76 -11.08
CA ILE A 59 8.68 -5.95 -12.06
C ILE A 59 8.87 -7.46 -12.28
N ILE A 60 8.58 -7.91 -13.51
CA ILE A 60 8.91 -9.27 -13.93
C ILE A 60 10.38 -9.27 -14.36
N GLY A 61 11.18 -10.11 -13.70
CA GLY A 61 12.59 -10.30 -14.03
C GLY A 61 12.77 -11.32 -15.17
N THR A 62 13.75 -12.21 -15.02
CA THR A 62 14.08 -13.21 -16.05
C THR A 62 13.05 -14.34 -16.17
N ALA A 63 12.54 -14.84 -15.04
CA ALA A 63 11.57 -15.93 -15.04
C ALA A 63 10.16 -15.39 -15.31
N ALA A 64 9.51 -15.90 -16.35
CA ALA A 64 8.09 -15.65 -16.58
C ALA A 64 7.31 -16.00 -15.31
N SER A 65 6.48 -15.07 -14.86
CA SER A 65 5.76 -15.17 -13.59
C SER A 65 4.33 -14.69 -13.78
N ASP A 66 3.37 -15.51 -13.38
CA ASP A 66 1.99 -15.08 -13.20
C ASP A 66 1.88 -14.46 -11.80
N ALA A 67 1.53 -13.18 -11.73
CA ALA A 67 1.50 -12.43 -10.48
C ALA A 67 0.39 -11.39 -10.50
N ALA A 68 -0.12 -11.08 -9.31
CA ALA A 68 -1.11 -10.03 -9.09
C ALA A 68 -0.65 -9.14 -7.94
N VAL A 69 -1.01 -7.85 -8.03
CA VAL A 69 -0.88 -6.90 -6.93
C VAL A 69 -2.28 -6.54 -6.50
N ILE A 70 -2.59 -6.76 -5.23
CA ILE A 70 -3.89 -6.47 -4.64
C ILE A 70 -3.67 -5.40 -3.55
N ALA A 71 -4.27 -4.24 -3.73
CA ALA A 71 -4.32 -3.22 -2.69
C ALA A 71 -5.45 -3.56 -1.72
N LEU A 72 -5.11 -3.72 -0.44
CA LEU A 72 -6.07 -3.98 0.64
C LEU A 72 -6.19 -2.71 1.49
N GLY A 73 -7.38 -2.09 1.49
CA GLY A 73 -7.71 -1.01 2.42
C GLY A 73 -8.38 -1.58 3.67
N GLY A 74 -7.86 -1.21 4.84
CA GLY A 74 -8.53 -1.47 6.12
C GLY A 74 -9.36 -0.27 6.58
N ASP A 75 -9.89 -0.33 7.81
CA ASP A 75 -10.58 0.79 8.43
C ASP A 75 -9.63 1.98 8.60
N ALA A 76 -10.14 3.18 8.27
CA ALA A 76 -9.38 4.41 8.43
C ALA A 76 -9.08 4.62 9.92
N ARG A 77 -7.81 4.91 10.25
CA ARG A 77 -7.41 5.22 11.63
C ARG A 77 -8.16 6.43 12.20
N TYR A 78 -8.54 7.36 11.32
CA TYR A 78 -9.37 8.51 11.63
C TYR A 78 -10.54 8.52 10.64
N GLY A 79 -11.76 8.37 11.16
CA GLY A 79 -13.02 8.55 10.44
C GLY A 79 -13.81 9.72 11.03
N PRO A 80 -14.89 10.16 10.37
CA PRO A 80 -15.83 11.10 10.98
C PRO A 80 -16.36 10.56 12.32
N ALA A 81 -16.72 11.45 13.24
CA ALA A 81 -17.24 11.07 14.55
C ALA A 81 -18.50 10.17 14.46
N SER A 82 -19.25 10.27 13.35
CA SER A 82 -20.39 9.40 13.02
C SER A 82 -20.04 7.92 12.93
N ASP A 83 -18.79 7.56 12.65
CA ASP A 83 -18.35 6.15 12.61
C ASP A 83 -18.29 5.53 14.03
N TYR A 84 -18.38 6.36 15.08
CA TYR A 84 -18.35 5.96 16.48
C TYR A 84 -19.70 6.21 17.19
N ASP A 85 -20.81 6.21 16.45
CA ASP A 85 -22.18 6.43 16.96
C ASP A 85 -22.71 5.21 17.72
N LEU A 86 -22.24 5.05 18.97
CA LEU A 86 -22.75 4.04 19.88
C LEU A 86 -24.17 4.41 20.32
N ALA A 87 -25.03 3.41 20.60
CA ALA A 87 -26.42 3.64 21.02
C ALA A 87 -26.61 4.50 22.31
N SER A 88 -25.53 4.78 23.03
CA SER A 88 -25.51 5.68 24.19
C SER A 88 -25.12 7.13 23.84
N VAL A 89 -24.73 7.41 22.58
CA VAL A 89 -24.38 8.74 22.10
C VAL A 89 -25.67 9.53 21.90
N ASP A 90 -25.71 10.73 22.49
CA ASP A 90 -26.88 11.62 22.46
C ASP A 90 -26.82 12.61 21.28
N GLU A 91 -25.62 13.08 20.92
CA GLU A 91 -25.42 13.98 19.78
C GLU A 91 -23.99 13.87 19.22
N ILE A 92 -23.87 14.00 17.90
CA ILE A 92 -22.60 14.14 17.18
C ILE A 92 -22.63 15.47 16.42
N VAL A 93 -21.65 16.34 16.68
CA VAL A 93 -21.43 17.61 15.95
C VAL A 93 -20.16 17.50 15.13
N ALA A 94 -20.24 17.71 13.81
CA ALA A 94 -19.14 17.58 12.85
C ALA A 94 -18.68 18.94 12.29
#